data_AF-A0ABD4TJJ4-F1
#
_entry.id   AF-A0ABD4TJJ4-F1
#
_cell.length_a   1.000
_cell.length_b   1.000
_cell.length_c   1.000
_cell.angle_alpha   90.00
_cell.angle_beta   90.00
_cell.angle_gamma   90.00
#
_symmetry.space_group_name_H-M   'P 1'
#
loop_
_entity.id
_entity.type
_entity.pdbx_description
1 polymer ?
#
loop_
_entity_poly.entity_id
_entity_poly.type
_entity_poly.pdbx_seq_one_letter_code
_entity_poly.pdbx_strand_id
1 'polypeptide(L)'
;MEESAKQVFKIKYITVVILLNIFLFAAAAAVAIFFIVPAEAGYKNPVLVILALITILSGLLTRKHYIATKEWLEIHAKPEEPSEQNESA
;
A
#
# COMPACT_ATOMS: atom_id res chain seq x y z
N MET A 1 -22.37 -2.46 -4.09
CA MET A 1 -21.71 -2.39 -2.76
C MET A 1 -22.54 -1.53 -1.82
N GLU A 2 -22.95 -2.13 -0.72
CA GLU A 2 -23.57 -1.48 0.44
C GLU A 2 -22.64 -0.38 1.03
N GLU A 3 -23.18 0.65 1.68
CA GLU A 3 -22.40 1.79 2.18
C GLU A 3 -21.34 1.39 3.23
N SER A 4 -21.66 0.39 4.05
CA SER A 4 -20.77 -0.21 5.04
C SER A 4 -19.52 -0.83 4.38
N ALA A 5 -19.70 -1.57 3.28
CA ALA A 5 -18.61 -2.18 2.52
C ALA A 5 -17.71 -1.13 1.86
N LYS A 6 -18.28 -0.02 1.38
CA LYS A 6 -17.49 1.11 0.82
C LYS A 6 -16.58 1.76 1.85
N GLN A 7 -17.03 1.90 3.11
CA GLN A 7 -16.17 2.45 4.16
C GLN A 7 -14.98 1.54 4.49
N VAL A 8 -15.23 0.23 4.59
CA VAL A 8 -14.16 -0.77 4.83
C VAL A 8 -13.13 -0.74 3.71
N PHE A 9 -13.57 -0.65 2.46
CA PHE A 9 -12.67 -0.50 1.32
C PHE A 9 -11.83 0.77 1.40
N LYS A 10 -12.43 1.93 1.71
CA LYS A 10 -11.70 3.20 1.84
C LYS A 10 -10.56 3.09 2.86
N ILE A 11 -10.81 2.48 4.02
CA ILE A 11 -9.78 2.31 5.05
C ILE A 11 -8.64 1.41 4.53
N LYS A 12 -8.98 0.27 3.92
CA LYS A 12 -7.98 -0.64 3.34
C LYS A 12 -7.14 0.06 2.27
N TYR A 13 -7.77 0.83 1.39
CA TYR A 13 -7.11 1.60 0.35
C TYR A 13 -6.19 2.69 0.92
N ILE A 14 -6.68 3.49 1.88
CA ILE A 14 -5.89 4.53 2.55
C ILE A 14 -4.64 3.94 3.19
N THR A 15 -4.75 2.79 3.86
CA THR A 15 -3.59 2.10 4.45
C THR A 15 -2.55 1.72 3.40
N VAL A 16 -2.98 1.17 2.25
CA VAL A 16 -2.07 0.82 1.14
C VAL A 16 -1.37 2.06 0.60
N VAL A 17 -2.11 3.17 0.41
CA VAL A 17 -1.54 4.44 -0.09
C VAL A 17 -0.51 5.00 0.89
N ILE A 18 -0.80 5.01 2.19
CA ILE A 18 0.14 5.49 3.22
C ILE A 18 1.43 4.65 3.22
N LEU A 19 1.31 3.32 3.21
CA LEU A 19 2.46 2.43 3.19
C LEU A 19 3.33 2.61 1.93
N LEU A 20 2.70 2.80 0.76
CA LEU A 20 3.40 3.06 -0.48
C LEU A 20 4.15 4.40 -0.44
N ASN A 21 3.56 5.44 0.16
CA ASN A 21 4.24 6.72 0.32
C ASN A 21 5.45 6.61 1.26
N ILE A 22 5.31 5.91 2.40
CA ILE A 22 6.44 5.65 3.31
C ILE A 22 7.57 4.93 2.57
N PHE A 23 7.22 3.92 1.75
CA PHE A 23 8.18 3.21 0.91
C PHE A 23 8.93 4.17 -0.04
N LEU A 24 8.19 5.00 -0.78
CA LEU A 24 8.77 5.94 -1.74
C LEU A 24 9.66 6.99 -1.05
N PHE A 25 9.21 7.55 0.07
CA PHE A 25 10.00 8.53 0.83
C PHE A 25 11.26 7.92 1.43
N ALA A 26 11.18 6.71 1.99
CA ALA A 26 12.35 6.02 2.54
C ALA A 26 13.37 5.68 1.44
N ALA A 27 12.91 5.19 0.29
CA ALA A 27 13.77 4.89 -0.85
C ALA A 27 14.43 6.16 -1.41
N ALA A 28 13.65 7.23 -1.63
CA ALA A 28 14.16 8.50 -2.12
C ALA A 28 15.17 9.12 -1.14
N ALA A 29 14.89 9.10 0.16
CA ALA A 29 15.80 9.58 1.19
C ALA A 29 17.11 8.77 1.21
N ALA A 30 17.05 7.44 1.04
CA ALA A 30 18.24 6.60 1.00
C ALA A 30 19.14 6.99 -0.18
N VAL A 31 18.55 7.16 -1.36
CA VAL A 31 19.26 7.61 -2.57
C VAL A 31 19.85 9.00 -2.36
N ALA A 32 19.07 9.95 -1.84
CA ALA A 32 19.54 11.31 -1.59
C ALA A 32 20.74 11.33 -0.62
N ILE A 33 20.65 10.60 0.50
CA ILE A 33 21.75 10.52 1.47
C ILE A 33 22.98 9.84 0.87
N PHE A 34 22.79 8.82 0.04
CA PHE A 34 23.90 8.12 -0.62
C PHE A 34 24.75 9.08 -1.47
N PHE A 35 24.11 9.97 -2.23
CA PHE A 35 24.77 10.92 -3.13
C PHE A 35 25.21 12.23 -2.46
N ILE A 36 24.42 12.77 -1.53
CA ILE A 36 24.65 14.11 -0.95
C ILE A 36 25.58 14.05 0.25
N VAL A 37 25.45 13.04 1.12
CA VAL A 37 26.19 12.99 2.38
C VAL A 37 27.62 12.49 2.11
N PRO A 38 28.67 13.21 2.55
CA PRO A 38 30.05 12.79 2.36
C PRO A 38 30.35 11.47 3.08
N ALA A 39 31.29 10.69 2.54
CA ALA A 39 31.61 9.37 3.08
C ALA A 39 32.29 9.45 4.47
N GLU A 40 32.95 10.56 4.80
CA GLU A 40 33.56 10.75 6.12
C GLU A 40 32.54 11.00 7.23
N ALA A 41 31.26 11.25 6.87
CA ALA A 41 30.19 11.37 7.85
C ALA A 41 29.91 10.01 8.49
N GLY A 42 30.40 9.80 9.71
CA GLY A 42 30.28 8.52 10.43
C GLY A 42 28.84 8.01 10.63
N TYR A 43 27.84 8.88 10.53
CA TYR A 43 26.41 8.51 10.61
C TYR A 43 25.81 8.04 9.27
N LYS A 44 26.49 8.24 8.13
CA LYS A 44 25.96 7.92 6.79
C LYS A 44 25.56 6.45 6.69
N ASN A 45 26.47 5.54 7.05
CA ASN A 45 26.25 4.11 6.92
C ASN A 45 25.09 3.61 7.82
N PRO A 46 25.05 3.93 9.12
CA PRO A 46 23.89 3.59 9.97
C PRO A 46 22.56 4.09 9.42
N VAL A 47 22.50 5.34 8.94
CA VAL A 47 21.26 5.92 8.40
C VAL A 47 20.82 5.22 7.12
N LEU A 48 21.74 4.90 6.21
CA LEU A 48 21.43 4.14 4.99
C LEU A 48 20.90 2.74 5.31
N VAL A 49 21.47 2.05 6.31
CA VAL A 49 21.00 0.74 6.75
C VAL A 49 19.56 0.84 7.29
N ILE A 50 19.28 1.84 8.13
CA ILE A 50 17.94 2.06 8.68
C ILE A 50 16.92 2.35 7.56
N LEU A 51 17.26 3.22 6.61
CA LEU A 51 16.39 3.54 5.49
C LEU A 51 16.15 2.34 4.57
N ALA A 52 17.19 1.51 4.33
CA ALA A 52 17.05 0.27 3.59
C ALA A 52 16.08 -0.70 4.29
N LEU A 53 16.19 -0.86 5.61
CA LEU A 53 15.29 -1.70 6.39
C LEU A 53 13.84 -1.18 6.34
N ILE A 54 13.62 0.12 6.52
CA ILE A 54 12.29 0.73 6.42
C ILE A 54 11.72 0.52 5.02
N THR A 55 12.53 0.68 3.97
CA THR A 55 12.12 0.46 2.58
C THR A 55 11.71 -0.99 2.35
N ILE A 56 12.50 -1.96 2.82
CA ILE A 56 12.17 -3.39 2.68
C ILE A 56 10.86 -3.72 3.44
N LEU A 57 10.75 -3.29 4.69
CA LEU A 57 9.58 -3.57 5.53
C LEU A 57 8.30 -2.95 4.95
N SER A 58 8.35 -1.68 4.56
CA SER A 58 7.22 -0.99 3.94
C SER A 58 6.83 -1.63 2.60
N GLY A 59 7.80 -2.07 1.79
CA GLY A 59 7.54 -2.81 0.55
C GLY A 59 6.80 -4.14 0.79
N LEU A 60 7.26 -4.92 1.78
CA LEU A 60 6.62 -6.18 2.17
C LEU A 60 5.20 -5.98 2.70
N LEU A 61 5.00 -4.98 3.58
CA LEU A 61 3.70 -4.65 4.13
C LEU A 61 2.74 -4.14 3.04
N THR A 62 3.20 -3.23 2.19
CA THR A 62 2.40 -2.71 1.06
C THR A 62 1.93 -3.85 0.17
N ARG A 63 2.83 -4.78 -0.19
CA ARG A 63 2.48 -5.95 -1.01
C ARG A 63 1.42 -6.82 -0.34
N LYS A 64 1.57 -7.11 0.96
CA LYS A 64 0.59 -7.88 1.73
C LYS A 64 -0.78 -7.21 1.77
N HIS A 65 -0.82 -5.92 2.11
CA HIS A 65 -2.07 -5.16 2.18
C HIS A 65 -2.73 -4.97 0.81
N TYR A 66 -1.95 -4.82 -0.25
CA TYR A 66 -2.45 -4.76 -1.62
C TYR A 66 -3.14 -6.06 -2.02
N ILE A 67 -2.49 -7.21 -1.83
CA ILE A 67 -3.06 -8.52 -2.15
C ILE A 67 -4.35 -8.75 -1.35
N ALA A 68 -4.33 -8.52 -0.03
CA ALA A 68 -5.51 -8.69 0.81
C ALA A 68 -6.67 -7.75 0.42
N THR A 69 -6.37 -6.54 -0.06
CA THR A 69 -7.40 -5.61 -0.55
C THR A 69 -7.98 -6.07 -1.89
N LYS A 70 -7.14 -6.62 -2.77
CA LYS A 70 -7.57 -7.18 -4.06
C LYS A 70 -8.46 -8.42 -3.86
N GLU A 71 -8.05 -9.36 -3.02
CA GLU A 71 -8.86 -10.54 -2.68
C GLU A 71 -10.20 -10.13 -2.04
N TRP A 72 -10.18 -9.13 -1.14
CA TRP A 72 -11.41 -8.61 -0.56
C TRP A 72 -12.35 -8.02 -1.63
N LEU A 73 -11.80 -7.28 -2.61
CA LEU A 73 -12.58 -6.75 -3.73
C LEU A 73 -13.16 -7.85 -4.62
N GLU A 74 -12.41 -8.91 -4.92
CA GLU A 74 -12.91 -10.02 -5.75
C GLU A 74 -14.16 -10.68 -5.13
N ILE A 75 -14.20 -10.77 -3.80
CA ILE A 75 -15.34 -11.35 -3.07
C ILE A 75 -16.53 -10.37 -2.97
N HIS A 76 -16.27 -9.07 -2.76
CA HIS A 76 -17.31 -8.09 -2.40
C HIS A 76 -17.70 -7.10 -3.51
N ALA A 77 -16.98 -7.11 -4.64
CA ALA A 77 -17.24 -6.20 -5.77
C ALA A 77 -18.06 -6.84 -6.89
N LYS A 78 -18.41 -8.14 -6.82
CA LYS A 78 -19.29 -8.75 -7.82
C LYS A 78 -20.66 -8.04 -7.75
N PRO A 79 -21.13 -7.40 -8.84
CA PRO A 79 -22.50 -6.92 -8.88
C PRO A 79 -23.42 -8.14 -8.77
N GLU A 80 -24.49 -8.04 -7.99
CA GLU A 80 -25.60 -8.98 -8.14
C GLU A 80 -26.02 -8.91 -9.60
N GLU A 81 -25.90 -10.02 -10.33
CA GLU A 81 -26.49 -10.12 -11.65
C GLU A 81 -27.98 -9.83 -11.47
N PRO A 82 -28.56 -8.90 -12.24
CA PRO A 82 -29.98 -8.65 -12.14
C PRO A 82 -30.69 -9.97 -12.47
N SER A 83 -31.42 -10.51 -11.51
CA SER A 83 -32.27 -11.67 -11.73
C SER A 83 -33.30 -11.29 -12.78
N GLU A 84 -33.08 -11.75 -14.02
CA GLU A 84 -34.08 -11.80 -15.08
C GLU A 84 -35.24 -12.69 -14.61
N GLN A 85 -36.18 -12.14 -13.84
CA GLN A 85 -37.45 -12.80 -13.52
C GLN A 85 -38.39 -11.78 -12.85
N ASN A 86 -38.96 -10.86 -13.65
CA ASN A 86 -40.24 -10.22 -13.39
C ASN A 86 -40.74 -9.50 -14.65
N GLU A 87 -40.83 -10.24 -15.77
CA GLU A 87 -41.72 -9.89 -16.87
C GLU A 87 -42.54 -11.14 -17.22
N SER A 88 -43.71 -11.28 -16.59
CA SER A 88 -44.86 -12.03 -17.08
C SER A 88 -46.04 -11.64 -16.19
N ALA A 89 -46.56 -10.44 -16.47
CA ALA A 89 -47.88 -9.99 -16.05
C ALA A 89 -48.97 -10.70 -16.86
#